data_AF-A0A124G4X7-F1
#
_entry.id   AF-A0A124G4X7-F1
#
_cell.length_a   1.000
_cell.length_b   1.000
_cell.length_c   1.000
_cell.angle_alpha   90.00
_cell.angle_beta   90.00
_cell.angle_gamma   90.00
#
_symmetry.space_group_name_H-M   'P 1'
#
loop_
_entity.id
_entity.type
_entity.pdbx_description
1 polymer ?
#
loop_
_entity_poly.entity_id
_entity_poly.type
_entity_poly.pdbx_seq_one_letter_code
_entity_poly.pdbx_strand_id
1 'polypeptide(L)'
;MAYTDSRRVRLSNQPDILSNPVAAFERAYPNSDLDLWASDLALYLGGYNADGPAQGATYGYYPDHHRHAWAQMVVDDIGYLGTTHGRRCVSIHELGHLFDTGHQDLDPNRTIPSYRRAYQWFSPAPKNTVTYSYFNELMSTTEFSSDDYHGDADHDNARRIRETKWTVANYHS
;
A
#
# COMPACT_ATOMS: atom_id res chain seq x y z
N MET A 1 -23.48 7.39 -2.31
CA MET A 1 -22.74 8.63 -2.04
C MET A 1 -22.56 9.40 -3.34
N ALA A 2 -22.71 10.72 -3.33
CA ALA A 2 -22.39 11.55 -4.49
C ALA A 2 -20.87 11.76 -4.55
N TYR A 3 -20.29 11.66 -5.74
CA TYR A 3 -18.90 12.06 -6.00
C TYR A 3 -18.70 13.52 -5.55
N THR A 4 -17.69 13.77 -4.70
CA THR A 4 -17.32 15.12 -4.26
C THR A 4 -15.85 15.39 -4.57
N ASP A 5 -15.60 16.40 -5.38
CA ASP A 5 -14.26 16.89 -5.72
C ASP A 5 -13.91 18.18 -4.97
N SER A 6 -14.76 18.58 -4.02
CA SER A 6 -14.72 19.86 -3.32
C SER A 6 -13.38 20.18 -2.65
N ARG A 7 -12.62 19.14 -2.27
CA ARG A 7 -11.31 19.28 -1.60
C ARG A 7 -10.12 18.94 -2.50
N ARG A 8 -10.33 18.66 -3.80
CA ARG A 8 -9.22 18.35 -4.73
C ARG A 8 -8.17 19.46 -4.76
N VAL A 9 -8.61 20.72 -4.81
CA VAL A 9 -7.72 21.89 -4.88
C VAL A 9 -6.98 22.07 -3.56
N ARG A 10 -7.64 21.81 -2.43
CA ARG A 10 -7.01 21.85 -1.10
C ARG A 10 -5.90 20.80 -0.97
N LEU A 11 -6.13 19.59 -1.51
CA LEU A 11 -5.11 18.55 -1.56
C LEU A 11 -3.97 18.96 -2.49
N SER A 12 -4.26 19.31 -3.75
CA SER A 12 -3.25 19.70 -4.75
C SER A 12 -2.38 20.89 -4.34
N ASN A 13 -2.87 21.76 -3.44
CA ASN A 13 -2.12 22.90 -2.92
C ASN A 13 -1.36 22.62 -1.61
N GLN A 14 -1.36 21.38 -1.09
CA GLN A 14 -0.52 21.05 0.06
C GLN A 14 0.97 21.19 -0.32
N PRO A 15 1.79 21.91 0.47
CA PRO A 15 3.18 22.22 0.12
C PRO A 15 4.09 20.99 0.09
N ASP A 16 3.70 19.92 0.77
CA ASP A 16 4.40 18.64 0.91
C ASP A 16 3.73 17.52 0.10
N ILE A 17 2.83 17.82 -0.86
CA ILE A 17 2.14 16.78 -1.63
C ILE A 17 3.10 15.85 -2.38
N LEU A 18 4.26 16.36 -2.81
CA LEU A 18 5.28 15.57 -3.49
C LEU A 18 6.19 14.81 -2.51
N SER A 19 6.51 15.39 -1.35
CA SER A 19 7.49 14.83 -0.41
C SER A 19 6.87 13.98 0.72
N ASN A 20 5.60 14.22 1.04
CA ASN A 20 4.82 13.45 2.02
C ASN A 20 3.34 13.35 1.59
N PRO A 21 3.07 12.60 0.51
CA PRO A 21 1.74 12.51 -0.09
C PRO A 21 0.67 11.96 0.85
N VAL A 22 1.03 11.03 1.75
CA VAL A 22 0.11 10.42 2.72
C VAL A 22 -0.34 11.46 3.76
N ALA A 23 0.58 12.21 4.36
CA ALA A 23 0.20 13.25 5.32
C ALA A 23 -0.61 14.37 4.66
N ALA A 24 -0.26 14.77 3.44
CA ALA A 24 -1.04 15.73 2.66
C ALA A 24 -2.48 15.22 2.42
N PHE A 25 -2.62 13.94 2.10
CA PHE A 25 -3.91 13.28 1.90
C PHE A 25 -4.74 13.21 3.19
N GLU A 26 -4.15 12.76 4.30
CA GLU A 26 -4.81 12.70 5.62
C GLU A 26 -5.31 14.06 6.09
N ARG A 27 -4.56 15.15 5.87
CA ARG A 27 -5.01 16.51 6.25
C ARG A 27 -6.18 17.00 5.40
N ALA A 28 -6.26 16.61 4.13
CA ALA A 28 -7.35 16.98 3.24
C ALA A 28 -8.61 16.12 3.49
N TYR A 29 -8.40 14.84 3.80
CA TYR A 29 -9.43 13.82 4.00
C TYR A 29 -9.17 13.03 5.30
N PRO A 30 -9.39 13.63 6.48
CA PRO A 30 -9.11 12.98 7.77
C PRO A 30 -10.03 11.78 8.05
N ASN A 31 -9.70 10.98 9.07
CA ASN A 31 -10.53 9.84 9.52
C ASN A 31 -12.02 10.21 9.71
N SER A 32 -12.34 11.41 10.17
CA SER A 32 -13.73 11.85 10.34
C SER A 32 -14.53 11.90 9.02
N ASP A 33 -13.86 12.13 7.88
CA ASP A 33 -14.52 12.03 6.57
C ASP A 33 -14.76 10.56 6.21
N LEU A 34 -13.79 9.68 6.48
CA LEU A 34 -13.93 8.25 6.24
C LEU A 34 -15.11 7.69 7.07
N ASP A 35 -15.26 8.12 8.31
CA ASP A 35 -16.38 7.76 9.19
C ASP A 35 -17.72 8.30 8.64
N LEU A 36 -17.75 9.57 8.21
CA LEU A 36 -18.92 10.17 7.57
C LEU A 36 -19.36 9.41 6.31
N TRP A 37 -18.41 8.80 5.61
CA TRP A 37 -18.63 8.03 4.38
C TRP A 37 -18.75 6.53 4.58
N ALA A 38 -18.75 6.05 5.83
CA ALA A 38 -18.74 4.63 6.14
C ALA A 38 -17.67 3.88 5.31
N SER A 39 -16.44 4.40 5.34
CA SER A 39 -15.29 3.89 4.58
C SER A 39 -14.18 3.46 5.54
N ASP A 40 -13.67 2.24 5.43
CA ASP A 40 -12.63 1.76 6.36
C ASP A 40 -11.26 2.31 5.99
N LEU A 41 -10.98 2.39 4.69
CA LEU A 41 -9.69 2.81 4.14
C LEU A 41 -9.90 3.84 3.03
N ALA A 42 -8.85 4.63 2.78
CA ALA A 42 -8.79 5.59 1.70
C ALA A 42 -7.49 5.43 0.91
N LEU A 43 -7.59 5.39 -0.41
CA LEU A 43 -6.45 5.34 -1.32
C LEU A 43 -6.43 6.58 -2.20
N TYR A 44 -5.34 7.34 -2.15
CA TYR A 44 -5.10 8.43 -3.05
C TYR A 44 -4.30 7.98 -4.28
N LEU A 45 -4.92 8.10 -5.46
CA LEU A 45 -4.28 7.87 -6.75
C LEU A 45 -3.61 9.17 -7.23
N GLY A 46 -2.33 9.33 -6.94
CA GLY A 46 -1.56 10.56 -7.19
C GLY A 46 -1.17 10.73 -8.67
N GLY A 47 -1.54 11.86 -9.26
CA GLY A 47 -1.23 12.20 -10.66
C GLY A 47 0.10 12.92 -10.88
N TYR A 48 1.01 12.87 -9.90
CA TYR A 48 2.30 13.56 -9.90
C TYR A 48 3.44 12.58 -9.61
N ASN A 49 4.66 12.95 -10.00
CA ASN A 49 5.85 12.22 -9.58
C ASN A 49 6.26 12.73 -8.19
N ALA A 50 6.25 11.85 -7.18
CA ALA A 50 6.67 12.19 -5.83
C ALA A 50 8.20 12.43 -5.76
N ASP A 51 8.64 13.09 -4.70
CA ASP A 51 10.06 13.22 -4.44
C ASP A 51 10.62 11.89 -3.91
N GLY A 52 11.76 11.47 -4.43
CA GLY A 52 12.45 10.26 -4.00
C GLY A 52 12.00 9.00 -4.75
N PRO A 53 12.43 7.81 -4.29
CA PRO A 53 12.32 6.58 -5.08
C PRO A 53 11.02 5.80 -4.83
N ALA A 54 10.09 6.31 -4.03
CA ALA A 54 8.91 5.57 -3.62
C ALA A 54 7.73 5.83 -4.56
N GLN A 55 7.15 4.76 -5.11
CA GLN A 55 5.96 4.86 -5.96
C GLN A 55 4.65 4.73 -5.16
N GLY A 56 4.72 4.33 -3.90
CA GLY A 56 3.59 4.24 -2.99
C GLY A 56 4.04 4.49 -1.56
N ALA A 57 3.09 4.82 -0.69
CA ALA A 57 3.33 4.96 0.73
C ALA A 57 2.06 4.79 1.55
N THR A 58 2.25 4.31 2.78
CA THR A 58 1.30 4.38 3.89
C THR A 58 2.06 4.36 5.21
N TYR A 59 1.44 4.83 6.29
CA TYR A 59 1.93 4.60 7.65
C TYR A 59 1.57 3.19 8.18
N GLY A 60 0.76 2.43 7.44
CA GLY A 60 0.51 1.01 7.69
C GLY A 60 -0.38 0.70 8.88
N TYR A 61 -0.57 -0.59 9.17
CA TYR A 61 -1.46 -1.05 10.23
C TYR A 61 -0.92 -0.81 11.65
N TYR A 62 0.39 -0.92 11.88
CA TYR A 62 0.97 -0.85 13.23
C TYR A 62 1.90 0.35 13.39
N PRO A 63 1.93 0.99 14.57
CA PRO A 63 1.16 0.67 15.78
C PRO A 63 -0.25 1.29 15.83
N ASP A 64 -0.54 2.24 14.94
CA ASP A 64 -1.66 3.17 15.13
C ASP A 64 -2.87 2.93 14.20
N HIS A 65 -2.93 1.77 13.51
CA HIS A 65 -4.06 1.38 12.68
C HIS A 65 -4.44 2.45 11.63
N HIS A 66 -3.46 2.92 10.85
CA HIS A 66 -3.71 3.94 9.84
C HIS A 66 -4.69 3.45 8.77
N ARG A 67 -5.32 4.41 8.10
CA ARG A 67 -6.42 4.17 7.14
C ARG A 67 -6.13 4.70 5.74
N HIS A 68 -4.98 5.35 5.55
CA HIS A 68 -4.65 6.09 4.34
C HIS A 68 -3.44 5.49 3.63
N ALA A 69 -3.58 5.37 2.32
CA ALA A 69 -2.50 4.99 1.42
C ALA A 69 -2.45 5.96 0.24
N TRP A 70 -1.27 6.07 -0.38
CA TRP A 70 -1.05 6.79 -1.61
C TRP A 70 -0.32 5.90 -2.61
N ALA A 71 -0.74 5.97 -3.87
CA ALA A 71 -0.06 5.30 -4.98
C ALA A 71 0.13 6.28 -6.14
N GLN A 72 1.34 6.32 -6.68
CA GLN A 72 1.70 7.12 -7.85
C GLN A 72 1.09 6.56 -9.12
N MET A 73 0.48 7.39 -9.96
CA MET A 73 -0.19 6.96 -11.21
C MET A 73 0.53 7.39 -12.47
N VAL A 74 1.68 8.05 -12.35
CA VAL A 74 2.51 8.51 -13.46
C VAL A 74 3.81 7.71 -13.54
N VAL A 75 4.39 7.67 -14.73
CA VAL A 75 5.73 7.10 -14.95
C VAL A 75 6.75 7.82 -14.06
N ASP A 76 7.72 7.06 -13.55
CA ASP A 76 8.85 7.58 -12.78
C ASP A 76 10.17 7.26 -13.48
N ASP A 77 10.49 5.96 -13.55
CA ASP A 77 11.76 5.46 -14.07
C ASP A 77 11.60 4.12 -14.82
N ILE A 78 12.73 3.46 -15.10
CA ILE A 78 12.74 2.15 -15.78
C ILE A 78 12.20 1.01 -14.90
N GLY A 79 12.12 1.20 -13.59
CA GLY A 79 11.52 0.27 -12.63
C GLY A 79 10.01 0.46 -12.50
N TYR A 80 9.50 1.67 -12.72
CA TYR A 80 8.07 1.99 -12.72
C TYR A 80 7.62 2.77 -13.95
N LEU A 81 7.00 2.05 -14.89
CA LEU A 81 6.53 2.58 -16.16
C LEU A 81 5.14 3.23 -16.03
N GLY A 82 4.48 3.06 -14.88
CA GLY A 82 3.16 3.61 -14.63
C GLY A 82 2.08 3.02 -15.55
N THR A 83 2.23 1.76 -15.99
CA THR A 83 1.17 1.08 -16.77
C THR A 83 0.00 0.68 -15.87
N THR A 84 -1.07 0.16 -16.47
CA THR A 84 -2.20 -0.40 -15.70
C THR A 84 -1.76 -1.50 -14.73
N HIS A 85 -0.74 -2.30 -15.08
CA HIS A 85 -0.19 -3.32 -14.19
C HIS A 85 0.54 -2.69 -13.01
N GLY A 86 1.50 -1.81 -13.27
CA GLY A 86 2.25 -1.12 -12.23
C GLY A 86 1.35 -0.39 -11.23
N ARG A 87 0.39 0.39 -11.73
CA ARG A 87 -0.57 1.13 -10.88
C ARG A 87 -1.37 0.21 -9.97
N ARG A 88 -1.77 -0.97 -10.46
CA ARG A 88 -2.47 -1.98 -9.66
C ARG A 88 -1.55 -2.56 -8.59
N CYS A 89 -0.34 -2.96 -8.96
CA CYS A 89 0.60 -3.55 -8.00
C CYS A 89 0.92 -2.57 -6.86
N VAL A 90 1.25 -1.31 -7.17
CA VAL A 90 1.51 -0.28 -6.14
C VAL A 90 0.26 -0.06 -5.27
N SER A 91 -0.93 0.09 -5.87
CA SER A 91 -2.16 0.26 -5.10
C SER A 91 -2.42 -0.91 -4.13
N ILE A 92 -2.21 -2.14 -4.60
CA ILE A 92 -2.39 -3.35 -3.77
C ILE A 92 -1.29 -3.46 -2.72
N HIS A 93 -0.05 -3.07 -3.03
CA HIS A 93 1.08 -3.04 -2.11
C HIS A 93 0.76 -2.17 -0.88
N GLU A 94 0.36 -0.92 -1.12
CA GLU A 94 0.08 0.03 -0.04
C GLU A 94 -1.18 -0.33 0.75
N LEU A 95 -2.21 -0.84 0.07
CA LEU A 95 -3.36 -1.40 0.76
C LEU A 95 -2.96 -2.61 1.62
N GLY A 96 -2.05 -3.46 1.15
CA GLY A 96 -1.50 -4.57 1.92
C GLY A 96 -0.92 -4.13 3.25
N HIS A 97 -0.11 -3.06 3.24
CA HIS A 97 0.47 -2.51 4.47
C HIS A 97 -0.59 -2.04 5.48
N LEU A 98 -1.76 -1.59 5.03
CA LEU A 98 -2.92 -1.27 5.89
C LEU A 98 -3.59 -2.53 6.48
N PHE A 99 -3.33 -3.72 5.91
CA PHE A 99 -3.66 -5.03 6.50
C PHE A 99 -2.46 -5.71 7.15
N ASP A 100 -1.40 -4.94 7.40
CA ASP A 100 -0.23 -5.35 8.17
C ASP A 100 0.76 -6.27 7.47
N THR A 101 0.71 -6.34 6.15
CA THR A 101 1.70 -7.09 5.38
C THR A 101 3.09 -6.46 5.50
N GLY A 102 4.12 -7.29 5.50
CA GLY A 102 5.51 -6.83 5.49
C GLY A 102 6.19 -7.03 4.14
N HIS A 103 7.33 -6.35 4.02
CA HIS A 103 8.31 -6.59 2.97
C HIS A 103 9.00 -7.95 3.16
N GLN A 104 9.96 -8.27 2.30
CA GLN A 104 10.63 -9.58 2.32
C GLN A 104 11.52 -9.81 3.53
N ASP A 105 12.01 -8.76 4.18
CA ASP A 105 12.92 -8.86 5.31
C ASP A 105 12.14 -8.83 6.63
N LEU A 106 12.73 -9.41 7.67
CA LEU A 106 12.19 -9.25 9.02
C LEU A 106 12.25 -7.77 9.42
N ASP A 107 11.11 -7.23 9.82
CA ASP A 107 11.02 -5.88 10.35
C ASP A 107 11.74 -5.81 11.72
N PRO A 108 12.86 -5.05 11.84
CA PRO A 108 13.64 -4.99 13.07
C PRO A 108 12.88 -4.31 14.21
N ASN A 109 11.92 -3.44 13.89
CA ASN A 109 11.07 -2.76 14.88
C ASN A 109 9.86 -3.61 15.24
N ARG A 110 9.62 -4.70 14.49
CA ARG A 110 8.49 -5.59 14.71
C ARG A 110 8.74 -7.01 14.21
N THR A 111 9.29 -7.81 15.09
CA THR A 111 9.66 -9.20 14.81
C THR A 111 8.50 -10.19 14.89
N ILE A 112 7.30 -9.80 15.37
CA ILE A 112 6.14 -10.68 15.51
C ILE A 112 4.87 -10.05 14.90
N PRO A 113 4.10 -10.79 14.07
CA PRO A 113 4.42 -12.14 13.57
C PRO A 113 5.54 -12.11 12.52
N SER A 114 6.54 -12.99 12.65
CA SER A 114 7.72 -13.04 11.76
C SER A 114 7.39 -13.48 10.34
N TYR A 115 6.29 -14.21 10.13
CA TYR A 115 5.90 -14.76 8.83
C TYR A 115 5.28 -13.74 7.86
N ARG A 116 4.99 -12.50 8.30
CA ARG A 116 4.29 -11.49 7.47
C ARG A 116 5.19 -10.92 6.38
N ARG A 117 5.82 -11.76 5.56
CA ARG A 117 6.89 -11.34 4.65
C ARG A 117 6.57 -11.62 3.21
N ALA A 118 7.00 -10.71 2.34
CA ALA A 118 6.91 -10.88 0.90
C ALA A 118 7.86 -11.97 0.41
N TYR A 119 7.50 -12.65 -0.67
CA TYR A 119 8.28 -13.74 -1.25
C TYR A 119 8.73 -13.40 -2.68
N GLN A 120 9.87 -13.95 -3.08
CA GLN A 120 10.37 -13.93 -4.45
C GLN A 120 10.64 -15.36 -4.92
N TRP A 121 10.30 -15.64 -6.17
CA TRP A 121 10.62 -16.91 -6.82
C TRP A 121 11.04 -16.69 -8.27
N PHE A 122 11.40 -17.77 -8.96
CA PHE A 122 11.91 -17.72 -10.33
C PHE A 122 11.05 -18.57 -11.27
N SER A 123 10.44 -17.97 -12.30
CA SER A 123 9.66 -18.70 -13.32
C SER A 123 9.27 -17.85 -14.55
N PRO A 124 9.97 -17.93 -15.70
CA PRO A 124 11.40 -18.23 -15.92
C PRO A 124 12.31 -17.00 -15.66
N ALA A 125 11.76 -15.96 -15.04
CA ALA A 125 12.47 -14.76 -14.57
C ALA A 125 12.05 -14.50 -13.10
N PRO A 126 12.75 -13.63 -12.36
CA PRO A 126 12.36 -13.28 -11.00
C PRO A 126 10.93 -12.71 -10.96
N LYS A 127 10.14 -13.21 -10.02
CA LYS A 127 8.80 -12.74 -9.70
C LYS A 127 8.69 -12.44 -8.23
N ASN A 128 8.03 -11.35 -7.90
CA ASN A 128 7.86 -10.87 -6.55
C ASN A 128 6.36 -10.85 -6.21
N THR A 129 6.04 -11.29 -5.00
CA THR A 129 4.74 -10.99 -4.41
C THR A 129 4.60 -9.48 -4.20
N VAL A 130 3.37 -9.00 -4.15
CA VAL A 130 3.02 -7.59 -4.34
C VAL A 130 3.63 -6.64 -3.31
N THR A 131 3.92 -7.11 -2.10
CA THR A 131 4.50 -6.30 -1.00
C THR A 131 6.03 -6.37 -0.95
N TYR A 132 6.72 -6.81 -2.00
CA TYR A 132 8.19 -6.84 -2.00
C TYR A 132 8.77 -5.41 -2.05
N SER A 133 9.80 -5.10 -1.26
CA SER A 133 10.26 -3.71 -1.08
C SER A 133 10.89 -3.10 -2.34
N TYR A 134 11.67 -3.90 -3.05
CA TYR A 134 12.26 -3.50 -4.32
C TYR A 134 11.24 -3.65 -5.44
N PHE A 135 10.36 -2.65 -5.55
CA PHE A 135 9.35 -2.63 -6.58
C PHE A 135 10.00 -2.55 -7.97
N ASN A 136 9.65 -3.50 -8.82
CA ASN A 136 9.92 -3.44 -10.24
C ASN A 136 8.68 -3.93 -10.96
N GLU A 137 8.14 -3.12 -11.86
CA GLU A 137 6.86 -3.38 -12.50
C GLU A 137 6.84 -4.71 -13.26
N LEU A 138 7.96 -5.09 -13.90
CA LEU A 138 8.06 -6.31 -14.70
C LEU A 138 8.20 -7.58 -13.86
N MET A 139 8.69 -7.45 -12.62
CA MET A 139 8.87 -8.57 -11.70
C MET A 139 7.70 -8.71 -10.72
N SER A 140 6.99 -7.61 -10.44
CA SER A 140 5.95 -7.58 -9.42
C SER A 140 4.65 -8.22 -9.92
N THR A 141 4.06 -9.04 -9.08
CA THR A 141 2.73 -9.62 -9.29
C THR A 141 1.70 -8.87 -8.43
N THR A 142 0.41 -9.19 -8.63
CA THR A 142 -0.68 -8.69 -7.77
C THR A 142 -1.02 -9.66 -6.64
N GLU A 143 -0.13 -10.60 -6.34
CA GLU A 143 -0.37 -11.70 -5.39
C GLU A 143 0.33 -11.41 -4.06
N PHE A 144 -0.35 -11.62 -2.93
CA PHE A 144 0.33 -11.69 -1.63
C PHE A 144 0.96 -13.07 -1.45
N SER A 145 2.08 -13.14 -0.73
CA SER A 145 2.72 -14.40 -0.35
C SER A 145 1.78 -15.25 0.52
N SER A 146 1.79 -16.56 0.30
CA SER A 146 1.09 -17.56 1.09
C SER A 146 1.95 -18.80 1.23
N ASP A 147 1.90 -19.44 2.39
CA ASP A 147 2.55 -20.74 2.66
C ASP A 147 2.16 -21.84 1.65
N ASP A 148 0.93 -21.79 1.14
CA ASP A 148 0.41 -22.73 0.13
C ASP A 148 0.66 -22.30 -1.34
N TYR A 149 1.14 -21.07 -1.59
CA TYR A 149 1.33 -20.54 -2.95
C TYR A 149 2.24 -19.29 -2.98
N HIS A 150 3.38 -19.39 -3.67
CA HIS A 150 4.39 -18.32 -3.79
C HIS A 150 4.76 -17.70 -2.44
N GLY A 151 5.13 -18.57 -1.50
CA GLY A 151 5.54 -18.27 -0.14
C GLY A 151 6.00 -19.55 0.57
N ASP A 152 6.24 -19.43 1.87
CA ASP A 152 6.56 -20.53 2.78
C ASP A 152 6.13 -20.15 4.21
N ALA A 153 6.49 -20.97 5.21
CA ALA A 153 6.10 -20.75 6.61
C ALA A 153 6.55 -19.40 7.19
N ASP A 154 7.59 -18.77 6.61
CA ASP A 154 8.11 -17.46 7.01
C ASP A 154 7.67 -16.33 6.07
N HIS A 155 6.93 -16.64 4.98
CA HIS A 155 6.48 -15.69 3.97
C HIS A 155 5.01 -15.93 3.62
N ASP A 156 4.11 -15.47 4.50
CA ASP A 156 2.67 -15.66 4.43
C ASP A 156 1.91 -14.37 4.82
N ASN A 157 2.00 -13.36 3.94
CA ASN A 157 1.23 -12.13 4.09
C ASN A 157 -0.28 -12.37 3.96
N ALA A 158 -0.70 -13.38 3.19
CA ALA A 158 -2.09 -13.74 3.03
C ALA A 158 -2.74 -14.15 4.36
N ARG A 159 -2.04 -14.93 5.20
CA ARG A 159 -2.49 -15.21 6.57
C ARG A 159 -2.61 -13.96 7.41
N ARG A 160 -1.63 -13.05 7.32
CA ARG A 160 -1.69 -11.83 8.11
C ARG A 160 -2.93 -11.00 7.77
N ILE A 161 -3.25 -10.86 6.49
CA ILE A 161 -4.50 -10.22 6.03
C ILE A 161 -5.72 -10.92 6.61
N ARG A 162 -5.76 -12.27 6.61
CA ARG A 162 -6.90 -13.02 7.20
C ARG A 162 -7.09 -12.73 8.69
N GLU A 163 -6.01 -12.49 9.43
CA GLU A 163 -6.03 -12.18 10.86
C GLU A 163 -6.42 -10.73 11.15
N THR A 164 -6.04 -9.78 10.29
CA THR A 164 -6.28 -8.34 10.51
C THR A 164 -7.54 -7.81 9.84
N LYS A 165 -8.08 -8.52 8.83
CA LYS A 165 -9.21 -8.03 8.03
C LYS A 165 -10.43 -7.62 8.85
N TRP A 166 -10.71 -8.30 9.96
CA TRP A 166 -11.85 -7.98 10.81
C TRP A 166 -11.64 -6.68 11.57
N THR A 167 -10.41 -6.37 11.98
CA THR A 167 -10.10 -5.07 12.58
C THR A 167 -10.26 -3.96 11.55
N VAL A 168 -9.67 -4.16 10.36
CA VAL A 168 -9.71 -3.15 9.29
C VAL A 168 -11.15 -2.88 8.83
N ALA A 169 -11.96 -3.92 8.66
CA ALA A 169 -13.37 -3.80 8.27
C ALA A 169 -14.30 -3.23 9.36
N ASN A 170 -13.74 -2.81 10.50
CA ASN A 170 -14.49 -2.21 11.60
C ASN A 170 -13.97 -0.83 11.99
N TYR A 171 -13.15 -0.18 11.15
CA TYR A 171 -12.65 1.16 11.48
C TYR A 171 -13.73 2.23 11.46
N HIS A 172 -14.82 2.01 10.72
CA HIS A 172 -15.98 2.93 10.68
C HIS A 172 -17.24 2.36 11.37
N SER A 173 -17.13 1.25 12.10
CA SER A 173 -18.27 0.54 12.73
C SER A 173 -18.82 1.21 13.98
#